data_AF-A0A8W8KIG4-F1
#
_entry.id   AF-A0A8W8KIG4-F1
#
_cell.length_a   1.000
_cell.length_b   1.000
_cell.length_c   1.000
_cell.angle_alpha   90.00
_cell.angle_beta   90.00
_cell.angle_gamma   90.00
#
_symmetry.space_group_name_H-M   'P 1'
#
loop_
_entity.id
_entity.type
_entity.pdbx_description
1 polymer ?
#
loop_
_entity_poly.entity_id
_entity_poly.type
_entity_poly.pdbx_seq_one_letter_code
_entity_poly.pdbx_strand_id
1 'polypeptide(L)'
;GHQDRQSGGMFTAEFITADCTKVRIREKYQDASMKFDLCSCQFSFHYCFESLAQAKMMLKNACECLNLGGYFIGTTPNSLEIMKRLRSSENKSFGNDVYRVTYELDDLDTVPLFGAKYNFHLEGVVDCPEFLVYFPMLEKLAEDYGMKLLYRKSFAEFFSENAEKGEYRGLLNRMQGLETYPSDNLMGKVPEDYTETEQTYQEILAHDDRPEHVRQRGPPKVGTLSKSEWEATTIYCVFAFQKVSDKATGRTWKPHSQEGDT
;
A
#
# COMPACT_ATOMS: atom_id res chain seq x y z
N GLY A 1 -29.80 -16.70 -3.37
CA GLY A 1 -30.39 -15.51 -3.98
C GLY A 1 -29.34 -14.86 -4.85
N HIS A 2 -29.51 -14.95 -6.16
CA HIS A 2 -28.70 -14.25 -7.17
C HIS A 2 -29.28 -12.84 -7.37
N GLN A 3 -28.86 -11.89 -6.54
CA GLN A 3 -29.10 -10.44 -6.67
C GLN A 3 -27.85 -9.81 -6.01
N ASP A 4 -27.01 -8.96 -6.58
CA ASP A 4 -27.06 -8.10 -7.75
C ASP A 4 -25.65 -8.09 -8.40
N ARG A 5 -25.56 -8.55 -9.65
CA ARG A 5 -24.58 -8.01 -10.59
C ARG A 5 -25.37 -7.19 -11.59
N GLN A 6 -25.95 -6.08 -11.12
CA GLN A 6 -26.30 -5.03 -12.05
C GLN A 6 -24.98 -4.66 -12.74
N SER A 7 -24.96 -4.86 -14.06
CA SER A 7 -23.95 -4.34 -14.96
C SER A 7 -23.94 -2.82 -14.81
N GLY A 8 -23.24 -2.30 -13.80
CA GLY A 8 -22.89 -0.90 -13.74
C GLY A 8 -22.21 -0.55 -15.06
N GLY A 9 -22.65 0.53 -15.70
CA GLY A 9 -22.07 0.98 -16.96
C GLY A 9 -20.56 1.05 -16.85
N MET A 10 -19.84 0.52 -17.83
CA MET A 10 -18.39 0.61 -17.89
C MET A 10 -18.00 2.10 -17.90
N PHE A 11 -17.00 2.47 -17.10
CA PHE A 11 -16.51 3.84 -17.08
C PHE A 11 -15.89 4.22 -18.43
N THR A 12 -15.94 5.50 -18.80
CA THR A 12 -15.15 6.04 -19.91
C THR A 12 -13.67 6.09 -19.50
N ALA A 13 -12.76 5.77 -20.42
CA ALA A 13 -11.33 5.69 -20.14
C ALA A 13 -10.50 6.56 -21.09
N GLU A 14 -9.43 7.15 -20.56
CA GLU A 14 -8.38 7.85 -21.30
C GLU A 14 -7.02 7.27 -20.92
N PHE A 15 -6.17 6.98 -21.90
CA PHE A 15 -4.85 6.37 -21.70
C PHE A 15 -3.76 7.33 -22.16
N ILE A 16 -2.87 7.72 -21.24
CA ILE A 16 -1.82 8.70 -21.50
C ILE A 16 -0.46 8.09 -21.13
N THR A 17 0.45 8.03 -22.10
CA THR A 17 1.85 7.70 -21.85
C THR A 17 2.64 8.97 -21.52
N ALA A 18 3.14 9.07 -20.30
CA ALA A 18 3.91 10.21 -19.83
C ALA A 18 4.82 9.82 -18.65
N ASP A 19 5.97 10.49 -18.53
CA ASP A 19 6.74 10.51 -17.29
C ASP A 19 6.10 11.53 -16.33
N CYS A 20 5.22 11.05 -15.46
CA CYS A 20 4.48 11.87 -14.49
C CYS A 20 5.38 12.61 -13.49
N THR A 21 6.68 12.35 -13.48
CA THR A 21 7.67 13.05 -12.65
C THR A 21 8.37 14.19 -13.38
N LYS A 22 8.24 14.29 -14.71
CA LYS A 22 8.93 15.29 -15.53
C LYS A 22 8.00 16.20 -16.31
N VAL A 23 6.79 15.74 -16.61
CA VAL A 23 5.80 16.52 -17.37
C VAL A 23 4.54 16.74 -16.56
N ARG A 24 3.83 17.83 -16.83
CA ARG A 24 2.52 18.11 -16.24
C ARG A 24 1.43 17.40 -17.05
N ILE A 25 0.82 16.35 -16.49
CA ILE A 25 -0.12 15.50 -17.24
C ILE A 25 -1.44 16.19 -17.57
N ARG A 26 -1.80 17.25 -16.83
CA ARG A 26 -2.99 18.06 -17.13
C ARG A 26 -3.00 18.63 -18.55
N GLU A 27 -1.82 18.91 -19.11
CA GLU A 27 -1.66 19.43 -20.48
C GLU A 27 -1.84 18.33 -21.55
N LYS A 28 -1.99 17.07 -21.12
CA LYS A 28 -2.17 15.89 -21.98
C LYS A 28 -3.58 15.30 -21.93
N TYR A 29 -4.42 15.75 -20.99
CA TYR A 29 -5.82 15.33 -20.94
C TYR A 29 -6.57 15.77 -22.19
N GLN A 30 -7.52 14.96 -22.65
CA GLN A 30 -8.48 15.36 -23.68
C GLN A 30 -9.22 16.65 -23.29
N ASP A 31 -9.53 16.80 -22.00
CA ASP A 31 -10.08 18.02 -21.40
C ASP A 31 -9.17 18.52 -20.26
N ALA A 32 -8.45 19.63 -20.50
CA ALA A 32 -7.57 20.24 -19.51
C ALA A 32 -8.33 20.85 -18.29
N SER A 33 -9.66 20.92 -18.33
CA SER A 33 -10.50 21.32 -17.20
C SER A 33 -10.87 20.16 -16.28
N MET A 34 -10.54 18.92 -16.68
CA MET A 34 -10.87 17.69 -15.96
C MET A 34 -10.46 17.74 -14.47
N LYS A 35 -11.38 17.25 -13.65
CA LYS A 35 -11.24 17.12 -12.20
C LYS A 35 -11.43 15.67 -11.78
N PHE A 36 -10.82 15.32 -10.65
CA PHE A 36 -10.88 13.98 -10.09
C PHE A 36 -11.34 14.02 -8.64
N ASP A 37 -12.12 13.03 -8.25
CA ASP A 37 -12.45 12.81 -6.84
C ASP A 37 -11.40 11.94 -6.13
N LEU A 38 -10.67 11.13 -6.91
CA LEU A 38 -9.65 10.21 -6.44
C LEU A 38 -8.45 10.19 -7.39
N CYS A 39 -7.26 10.32 -6.82
CA CYS A 39 -6.00 9.93 -7.45
C CYS A 39 -5.48 8.70 -6.71
N SER A 40 -5.19 7.62 -7.45
CA SER A 40 -4.67 6.36 -6.90
C SER A 40 -3.28 6.10 -7.47
N CYS A 41 -2.26 6.06 -6.61
CA CYS A 41 -0.87 5.82 -6.98
C CYS A 41 -0.35 4.58 -6.25
N GLN A 42 -0.48 3.42 -6.90
CA GLN A 42 -0.13 2.14 -6.31
C GLN A 42 1.30 1.76 -6.74
N PHE A 43 2.16 1.44 -5.76
CA PHE A 43 3.52 0.94 -5.96
C PHE A 43 4.39 1.73 -6.96
N SER A 44 4.18 3.05 -7.05
CA SER A 44 4.89 3.88 -8.04
C SER A 44 5.37 5.23 -7.49
N PHE A 45 4.90 5.64 -6.31
CA PHE A 45 5.21 6.97 -5.81
C PHE A 45 6.70 7.15 -5.45
N HIS A 46 7.35 6.12 -4.92
CA HIS A 46 8.76 6.16 -4.52
C HIS A 46 9.72 6.48 -5.69
N TYR A 47 9.38 6.16 -6.93
CA TYR A 47 10.22 6.50 -8.08
C TYR A 47 10.43 8.01 -8.27
N CYS A 48 9.49 8.85 -7.84
CA CYS A 48 9.64 10.31 -7.98
C CYS A 48 10.58 10.93 -6.94
N PHE A 49 11.00 10.18 -5.90
CA PHE A 49 11.91 10.68 -4.87
C PHE A 49 13.38 10.70 -5.30
N GLU A 50 13.67 10.42 -6.57
CA GLU A 50 14.98 10.65 -7.20
C GLU A 50 15.47 12.08 -7.00
N SER A 51 14.58 13.07 -7.15
CA SER A 51 14.89 14.48 -6.96
C SER A 51 13.69 15.26 -6.44
N LEU A 52 13.96 16.40 -5.79
CA LEU A 52 12.89 17.31 -5.33
C LEU A 52 11.99 17.78 -6.48
N ALA A 53 12.56 18.04 -7.66
CA ALA A 53 11.81 18.48 -8.83
C ALA A 53 10.81 17.42 -9.30
N GLN A 54 11.24 16.16 -9.34
CA GLN A 54 10.40 15.03 -9.69
C GLN A 54 9.30 14.76 -8.67
N ALA A 55 9.63 14.80 -7.38
CA ALA A 55 8.66 14.64 -6.30
C ALA A 55 7.57 15.72 -6.34
N LYS A 56 7.95 16.98 -6.56
CA LYS A 56 7.01 18.09 -6.73
C LYS A 56 6.13 17.94 -7.96
N MET A 57 6.69 17.50 -9.10
CA MET A 57 5.91 17.29 -10.32
C MET A 57 4.90 16.16 -10.15
N MET A 58 5.31 15.03 -9.56
CA MET A 58 4.41 13.89 -9.29
C MET A 58 3.27 14.30 -8.34
N LEU A 59 3.57 15.02 -7.25
CA LEU A 59 2.56 15.54 -6.34
C LEU A 59 1.63 16.56 -7.01
N LYS A 60 2.17 17.43 -7.86
CA LYS A 60 1.36 18.37 -8.65
C LYS A 60 0.35 17.60 -9.50
N ASN A 61 0.82 16.61 -10.25
CA ASN A 61 -0.03 15.79 -11.12
C ASN A 61 -1.09 15.01 -10.32
N ALA A 62 -0.72 14.47 -9.16
CA ALA A 62 -1.65 13.74 -8.30
C ALA A 62 -2.73 14.63 -7.65
N CYS A 63 -2.39 15.88 -7.32
CA CYS A 63 -3.19 16.69 -6.40
C CYS A 63 -3.82 17.95 -7.02
N GLU A 64 -3.33 18.47 -8.15
CA GLU A 64 -3.80 19.77 -8.69
C GLU A 64 -5.21 19.70 -9.29
N CYS A 65 -5.59 18.53 -9.82
CA CYS A 65 -6.91 18.30 -10.40
C CYS A 65 -7.89 17.64 -9.41
N LEU A 66 -7.49 17.39 -8.16
CA LEU A 66 -8.43 16.89 -7.15
C LEU A 66 -9.47 17.96 -6.78
N ASN A 67 -10.73 17.54 -6.71
CA ASN A 67 -11.81 18.33 -6.11
C ASN A 67 -11.55 18.53 -4.61
N LEU A 68 -12.09 19.63 -4.03
CA LEU A 68 -12.10 19.79 -2.57
C LEU A 68 -12.84 18.61 -1.94
N GLY A 69 -12.23 17.98 -0.94
CA GLY A 69 -12.72 16.75 -0.32
C GLY A 69 -12.24 15.46 -1.01
N GLY A 70 -11.69 15.56 -2.22
CA GLY A 70 -11.13 14.42 -2.95
C GLY A 70 -9.85 13.88 -2.32
N TYR A 71 -9.47 12.67 -2.72
CA TYR A 71 -8.44 11.89 -2.06
C TYR A 71 -7.24 11.61 -2.98
N PHE A 72 -6.06 11.63 -2.39
CA PHE A 72 -4.87 11.02 -2.96
C PHE A 72 -4.49 9.81 -2.11
N ILE A 73 -4.65 8.62 -2.67
CA ILE A 73 -4.32 7.36 -1.99
C ILE A 73 -3.15 6.68 -2.68
N GLY A 74 -2.40 5.90 -1.93
CA GLY A 74 -1.33 5.13 -2.51
C GLY A 74 -0.69 4.13 -1.57
N THR A 75 0.22 3.37 -2.17
CA THR A 75 1.07 2.39 -1.52
C THR A 75 2.51 2.69 -1.88
N THR A 76 3.38 2.67 -0.87
CA THR A 76 4.80 2.92 -1.06
C THR A 76 5.61 2.18 0.02
N PRO A 77 6.87 1.84 -0.25
CA PRO A 77 7.75 1.28 0.76
C PRO A 77 7.89 2.20 1.97
N ASN A 78 7.87 1.60 3.15
CA ASN A 78 8.03 2.28 4.42
C ASN A 78 9.52 2.48 4.69
N SER A 79 9.99 3.73 4.52
CA SER A 79 11.40 4.07 4.71
C SER A 79 11.92 3.72 6.11
N LEU A 80 11.08 3.77 7.14
CA LEU A 80 11.49 3.42 8.51
C LEU A 80 11.77 1.92 8.64
N GLU A 81 10.93 1.09 8.03
CA GLU A 81 11.11 -0.36 8.04
C GLU A 81 12.34 -0.78 7.22
N ILE A 82 12.51 -0.20 6.03
CA ILE A 82 13.71 -0.41 5.21
C ILE A 82 14.97 -0.03 6.00
N MET A 83 15.01 1.18 6.56
CA MET A 83 16.18 1.65 7.31
C MET A 83 16.45 0.82 8.55
N LYS A 84 15.41 0.38 9.26
CA LYS A 84 15.54 -0.53 10.41
C LYS A 84 16.24 -1.83 10.00
N ARG A 85 15.75 -2.48 8.93
CA ARG A 85 16.33 -3.75 8.44
C ARG A 85 17.74 -3.57 7.87
N LEU A 86 18.01 -2.48 7.16
CA LEU A 86 19.36 -2.15 6.67
C LEU A 86 20.35 -1.97 7.82
N ARG A 87 19.99 -1.22 8.87
CA ARG A 87 20.87 -1.00 10.03
C ARG A 87 21.14 -2.27 10.83
N SER A 88 20.23 -3.25 10.77
CA SER A 88 20.44 -4.57 11.37
C SER A 88 21.19 -5.54 10.46
N SER A 89 21.42 -5.19 9.19
CA SER A 89 22.16 -6.04 8.24
C SER A 89 23.67 -5.80 8.32
N GLU A 90 24.45 -6.87 8.14
CA GLU A 90 25.92 -6.78 8.14
C GLU A 90 26.48 -6.19 6.83
N ASN A 91 25.76 -6.35 5.71
CA ASN A 91 26.27 -6.10 4.36
C ASN A 91 25.42 -5.09 3.56
N LYS A 92 24.68 -4.19 4.23
CA LYS A 92 23.79 -3.20 3.59
C LYS A 92 22.76 -3.82 2.65
N SER A 93 22.44 -5.09 2.88
CA SER A 93 21.47 -5.86 2.13
C SER A 93 20.66 -6.70 3.09
N PHE A 94 19.36 -6.77 2.87
CA PHE A 94 18.48 -7.67 3.61
C PHE A 94 17.44 -8.25 2.66
N GLY A 95 16.86 -9.38 3.06
CA GLY A 95 15.93 -10.10 2.21
C GLY A 95 15.86 -11.56 2.59
N ASN A 96 15.10 -12.29 1.82
CA ASN A 96 14.94 -13.73 1.89
C ASN A 96 14.87 -14.29 0.47
N ASP A 97 14.29 -15.47 0.30
CA ASP A 97 14.16 -16.13 -0.98
C ASP A 97 13.11 -15.48 -1.90
N VAL A 98 12.23 -14.62 -1.38
CA VAL A 98 11.18 -13.92 -2.13
C VAL A 98 11.64 -12.53 -2.57
N TYR A 99 12.35 -11.80 -1.72
CA TYR A 99 12.77 -10.43 -2.02
C TYR A 99 14.17 -10.11 -1.51
N ARG A 100 14.80 -9.07 -2.08
CA ARG A 100 16.06 -8.50 -1.61
C ARG A 100 16.08 -6.99 -1.79
N VAL A 101 16.57 -6.31 -0.77
CA VAL A 101 16.84 -4.87 -0.78
C VAL A 101 18.33 -4.67 -0.56
N THR A 102 18.97 -3.87 -1.42
CA THR A 102 20.39 -3.52 -1.29
C THR A 102 20.56 -2.01 -1.38
N TYR A 103 21.19 -1.40 -0.38
CA TYR A 103 21.42 0.04 -0.33
C TYR A 103 22.76 0.42 -0.94
N GLU A 104 22.78 1.46 -1.79
CA GLU A 104 23.98 1.81 -2.56
C GLU A 104 24.97 2.72 -1.80
N LEU A 105 24.51 3.50 -0.84
CA LEU A 105 25.38 4.46 -0.13
C LEU A 105 26.06 3.82 1.08
N ASP A 106 27.30 4.25 1.34
CA ASP A 106 28.13 3.68 2.39
C ASP A 106 27.72 4.07 3.80
N ASP A 107 27.09 5.24 3.94
CA ASP A 107 26.71 5.83 5.21
C ASP A 107 25.19 5.81 5.39
N LEU A 108 24.72 5.03 6.38
CA LEU A 108 23.31 4.99 6.78
C LEU A 108 22.95 6.12 7.75
N ASP A 109 23.92 6.84 8.32
CA ASP A 109 23.67 7.95 9.23
C ASP A 109 23.40 9.27 8.50
N THR A 110 23.83 9.38 7.25
CA THR A 110 23.60 10.56 6.39
C THR A 110 22.75 10.23 5.16
N VAL A 111 21.49 9.86 5.39
CA VAL A 111 20.54 9.57 4.29
C VAL A 111 19.96 10.86 3.72
N PRO A 112 20.08 11.13 2.41
CA PRO A 112 19.52 12.34 1.81
C PRO A 112 17.99 12.24 1.70
N LEU A 113 17.30 13.39 1.74
CA LEU A 113 15.83 13.45 1.62
C LEU A 113 15.32 13.05 0.23
N PHE A 114 16.16 13.20 -0.80
CA PHE A 114 15.90 12.84 -2.19
C PHE A 114 17.14 12.16 -2.77
N GLY A 115 16.94 11.24 -3.70
CA GLY A 115 18.03 10.49 -4.33
C GLY A 115 18.63 9.38 -3.45
N ALA A 116 18.01 9.08 -2.29
CA ALA A 116 18.39 7.97 -1.42
C ALA A 116 18.00 6.62 -2.08
N LYS A 117 18.87 6.17 -2.98
CA LYS A 117 18.62 5.04 -3.88
C LYS A 117 18.90 3.68 -3.21
N TYR A 118 18.02 2.73 -3.46
CA TYR A 118 18.22 1.31 -3.16
C TYR A 118 17.73 0.46 -4.34
N ASN A 119 18.31 -0.72 -4.49
CA ASN A 119 17.83 -1.70 -5.45
C ASN A 119 16.83 -2.63 -4.76
N PHE A 120 15.65 -2.77 -5.33
CA PHE A 120 14.60 -3.66 -4.88
C PHE A 120 14.42 -4.79 -5.89
N HIS A 121 14.61 -6.02 -5.41
CA HIS A 121 14.41 -7.23 -6.19
C HIS A 121 13.28 -8.04 -5.55
N LEU A 122 12.30 -8.45 -6.34
CA LEU A 122 11.19 -9.31 -5.95
C LEU A 122 11.05 -10.42 -6.99
N GLU A 123 11.13 -11.67 -6.53
CA GLU A 123 11.13 -12.85 -7.39
C GLU A 123 9.93 -12.84 -8.34
N GLY A 124 10.20 -12.89 -9.65
CA GLY A 124 9.18 -12.93 -10.69
C GLY A 124 8.40 -11.63 -10.95
N VAL A 125 8.69 -10.53 -10.25
CA VAL A 125 7.93 -9.28 -10.36
C VAL A 125 8.78 -8.11 -10.82
N VAL A 126 9.85 -7.78 -10.09
CA VAL A 126 10.60 -6.55 -10.34
C VAL A 126 12.06 -6.65 -9.91
N ASP A 127 12.93 -5.98 -10.65
CA ASP A 127 14.32 -5.72 -10.30
C ASP A 127 14.65 -4.30 -10.74
N CYS A 128 14.46 -3.33 -9.84
CA CYS A 128 14.56 -1.92 -10.20
C CYS A 128 15.14 -1.04 -9.08
N PRO A 129 15.77 0.10 -9.46
CA PRO A 129 16.14 1.12 -8.50
C PRO A 129 14.91 1.88 -8.00
N GLU A 130 14.80 2.00 -6.69
CA GLU A 130 13.79 2.78 -5.99
C GLU A 130 14.45 3.85 -5.10
N PHE A 131 13.65 4.77 -4.55
CA PHE A 131 14.15 5.84 -3.68
C PHE A 131 13.37 5.91 -2.37
N LEU A 132 14.08 6.10 -1.26
CA LEU A 132 13.46 6.19 0.06
C LEU A 132 12.51 7.39 0.13
N VAL A 133 11.27 7.13 0.56
CA VAL A 133 10.26 8.16 0.80
C VAL A 133 10.24 8.50 2.28
N TYR A 134 10.94 9.58 2.66
CA TYR A 134 10.81 10.10 4.02
C TYR A 134 9.45 10.78 4.18
N PHE A 135 8.51 10.07 4.82
CA PHE A 135 7.11 10.46 4.83
C PHE A 135 6.81 11.86 5.40
N PRO A 136 7.49 12.35 6.45
CA PRO A 136 7.34 13.75 6.88
C PRO A 136 7.67 14.77 5.79
N MET A 137 8.62 14.47 4.90
CA MET A 137 8.92 15.30 3.74
C MET A 137 7.79 15.22 2.70
N LEU A 138 7.23 14.03 2.45
CA LEU A 138 6.05 13.87 1.59
C LEU A 138 4.88 14.71 2.10
N GLU A 139 4.54 14.59 3.39
CA GLU A 139 3.47 15.37 4.01
C GLU A 139 3.72 16.87 3.83
N LYS A 140 4.95 17.33 4.08
CA LYS A 140 5.31 18.74 3.90
C LYS A 140 5.14 19.23 2.46
N LEU A 141 5.52 18.44 1.46
CA LEU A 141 5.31 18.80 0.04
C LEU A 141 3.83 18.79 -0.35
N ALA A 142 3.03 17.89 0.24
CA ALA A 142 1.61 17.77 -0.08
C ALA A 142 0.80 18.99 0.42
N GLU A 143 1.26 19.67 1.49
CA GLU A 143 0.68 20.92 1.99
C GLU A 143 0.61 22.02 0.92
N ASP A 144 1.62 22.10 0.04
CA ASP A 144 1.68 23.08 -1.06
C ASP A 144 0.52 22.90 -2.06
N TYR A 145 -0.09 21.72 -2.07
CA TYR A 145 -1.25 21.40 -2.90
C TYR A 145 -2.54 21.35 -2.08
N GLY A 146 -2.53 21.83 -0.83
CA GLY A 146 -3.69 21.88 0.03
C GLY A 146 -4.19 20.51 0.49
N MET A 147 -3.28 19.54 0.52
CA MET A 147 -3.55 18.20 1.03
C MET A 147 -3.27 18.14 2.53
N LYS A 148 -4.04 17.30 3.24
CA LYS A 148 -3.80 16.94 4.63
C LYS A 148 -3.72 15.42 4.73
N LEU A 149 -2.73 14.91 5.44
CA LEU A 149 -2.63 13.47 5.74
C LEU A 149 -3.83 13.05 6.59
N LEU A 150 -4.54 12.01 6.17
CA LEU A 150 -5.59 11.38 6.96
C LEU A 150 -5.02 10.24 7.79
N TYR A 151 -4.32 9.33 7.13
CA TYR A 151 -3.62 8.24 7.80
C TYR A 151 -2.47 7.71 6.94
N ARG A 152 -1.54 7.06 7.63
CA ARG A 152 -0.52 6.18 7.09
C ARG A 152 -0.49 4.94 7.97
N LYS A 153 -0.54 3.75 7.37
CA LYS A 153 -0.51 2.47 8.10
C LYS A 153 0.41 1.51 7.37
N SER A 154 1.24 0.76 8.08
CA SER A 154 1.93 -0.39 7.49
C SER A 154 0.91 -1.40 6.95
N PHE A 155 1.34 -2.24 6.02
CA PHE A 155 0.47 -3.31 5.52
C PHE A 155 0.06 -4.27 6.64
N ALA A 156 0.94 -4.56 7.60
CA ALA A 156 0.60 -5.35 8.78
C ALA A 156 -0.55 -4.72 9.58
N GLU A 157 -0.45 -3.43 9.92
CA GLU A 157 -1.50 -2.72 10.67
C GLU A 157 -2.80 -2.67 9.86
N PHE A 158 -2.72 -2.31 8.57
CA PHE A 158 -3.90 -2.22 7.72
C PHE A 158 -4.58 -3.57 7.53
N PHE A 159 -3.82 -4.66 7.41
CA PHE A 159 -4.33 -6.01 7.33
C PHE A 159 -5.02 -6.40 8.64
N SER A 160 -4.34 -6.31 9.78
CA SER A 160 -4.90 -6.70 11.09
C SER A 160 -6.19 -5.96 11.44
N GLU A 161 -6.32 -4.68 11.06
CA GLU A 161 -7.54 -3.91 11.28
C GLU A 161 -8.72 -4.29 10.38
N ASN A 162 -8.48 -4.94 9.24
CA ASN A 162 -9.48 -5.11 8.18
C ASN A 162 -9.77 -6.56 7.80
N ALA A 163 -8.81 -7.47 7.94
CA ALA A 163 -8.89 -8.85 7.47
C ALA A 163 -10.07 -9.63 8.07
N GLU A 164 -10.46 -9.34 9.32
CA GLU A 164 -11.56 -10.01 10.01
C GLU A 164 -12.93 -9.36 9.81
N LYS A 165 -13.00 -8.20 9.14
CA LYS A 165 -14.29 -7.55 8.86
C LYS A 165 -15.05 -8.35 7.81
N GLY A 166 -16.31 -8.69 8.10
CA GLY A 166 -17.10 -9.70 7.36
C GLY A 166 -17.01 -9.62 5.83
N GLU A 167 -17.24 -8.44 5.24
CA GLU A 167 -17.15 -8.26 3.79
C GLU A 167 -15.73 -8.38 3.24
N TYR A 168 -14.74 -7.84 3.97
CA TYR A 168 -13.33 -7.83 3.58
C TYR A 168 -12.72 -9.22 3.68
N ARG A 169 -13.02 -9.95 4.77
CA ARG A 169 -12.68 -11.37 4.93
C ARG A 169 -13.25 -12.21 3.80
N GLY A 170 -14.52 -11.99 3.47
CA GLY A 170 -15.19 -12.66 2.36
C GLY A 170 -14.54 -12.36 1.00
N LEU A 171 -14.12 -11.11 0.77
CA LEU A 171 -13.41 -10.73 -0.44
C LEU A 171 -12.01 -11.35 -0.51
N LEU A 172 -11.24 -11.30 0.58
CA LEU A 172 -9.89 -11.87 0.67
C LEU A 172 -9.89 -13.37 0.35
N ASN A 173 -10.88 -14.11 0.86
CA ASN A 173 -11.08 -15.52 0.55
C ASN A 173 -11.41 -15.75 -0.93
N ARG A 174 -12.26 -14.91 -1.54
CA ARG A 174 -12.60 -15.02 -2.98
C ARG A 174 -11.41 -14.69 -3.89
N MET A 175 -10.56 -13.77 -3.47
CA MET A 175 -9.34 -13.38 -4.18
C MET A 175 -8.22 -14.40 -3.99
N GLN A 176 -8.36 -15.37 -3.08
CA GLN A 176 -7.29 -16.28 -2.68
C GLN A 176 -6.04 -15.51 -2.22
N GLY A 177 -6.26 -14.39 -1.50
CA GLY A 177 -5.17 -13.51 -1.07
C GLY A 177 -4.33 -14.06 0.09
N LEU A 178 -4.71 -15.23 0.62
CA LEU A 178 -4.00 -15.98 1.64
C LEU A 178 -4.01 -17.46 1.22
N GLU A 179 -2.94 -18.17 1.54
CA GLU A 179 -2.93 -19.62 1.49
C GLU A 179 -3.65 -20.22 2.71
N THR A 180 -4.13 -21.45 2.56
CA THR A 180 -4.83 -22.16 3.62
C THR A 180 -3.87 -23.10 4.32
N TYR A 181 -3.73 -22.96 5.64
CA TYR A 181 -2.91 -23.83 6.48
C TYR A 181 -3.79 -24.69 7.42
N PRO A 182 -3.48 -25.99 7.62
CA PRO A 182 -2.48 -26.77 6.89
C PRO A 182 -2.97 -27.14 5.48
N SER A 183 -2.03 -27.28 4.55
CA SER A 183 -2.24 -27.68 3.15
C SER A 183 -1.00 -28.41 2.61
N ASP A 184 -1.18 -29.24 1.59
CA ASP A 184 -0.08 -29.91 0.89
C ASP A 184 0.59 -28.99 -0.15
N ASN A 185 -0.03 -27.87 -0.50
CA ASN A 185 0.45 -26.91 -1.51
C ASN A 185 0.73 -25.55 -0.86
N LEU A 186 1.66 -25.52 0.08
CA LEU A 186 2.13 -24.30 0.74
C LEU A 186 3.26 -23.65 -0.07
N MET A 187 3.32 -22.32 -0.07
CA MET A 187 4.30 -21.55 -0.86
C MET A 187 5.67 -21.44 -0.19
N GLY A 188 5.73 -21.50 1.13
CA GLY A 188 6.96 -21.42 1.91
C GLY A 188 7.93 -22.54 1.53
N LYS A 189 9.22 -22.17 1.43
CA LYS A 189 10.27 -23.10 0.98
C LYS A 189 10.80 -23.97 2.12
N VAL A 190 10.57 -23.56 3.37
CA VAL A 190 11.04 -24.25 4.58
C VAL A 190 9.96 -24.35 5.65
N PRO A 191 9.95 -25.39 6.51
CA PRO A 191 8.94 -25.53 7.57
C PRO A 191 8.89 -24.33 8.53
N GLU A 192 10.01 -23.66 8.75
CA GLU A 192 10.13 -22.51 9.64
C GLU A 192 9.24 -21.34 9.21
N ASP A 193 8.90 -21.25 7.91
CA ASP A 193 8.01 -20.23 7.36
C ASP A 193 6.61 -20.27 7.98
N TYR A 194 6.24 -21.39 8.59
CA TYR A 194 4.93 -21.62 9.18
C TYR A 194 4.94 -21.76 10.70
N THR A 195 6.08 -21.53 11.37
CA THR A 195 6.20 -21.73 12.83
C THR A 195 5.13 -20.97 13.62
N GLU A 196 4.93 -19.68 13.32
CA GLU A 196 3.93 -18.84 13.98
C GLU A 196 2.49 -19.22 13.58
N THR A 197 2.30 -19.63 12.33
CA THR A 197 1.00 -20.11 11.83
C THR A 197 0.61 -21.42 12.51
N GLU A 198 1.56 -22.35 12.67
CA GLU A 198 1.36 -23.63 13.34
C GLU A 198 1.00 -23.45 14.81
N GLN A 199 1.67 -22.54 15.53
CA GLN A 199 1.30 -22.19 16.91
C GLN A 199 -0.15 -21.70 16.98
N THR A 200 -0.51 -20.76 16.11
CA THR A 200 -1.88 -20.23 16.01
C THR A 200 -2.89 -21.35 15.67
N TYR A 201 -2.55 -22.25 14.76
CA TYR A 201 -3.38 -23.37 14.37
C TYR A 201 -3.62 -24.34 15.54
N GLN A 202 -2.57 -24.66 16.31
CA GLN A 202 -2.68 -25.53 17.48
C GLN A 202 -3.55 -24.91 18.59
N GLU A 203 -3.45 -23.60 18.80
CA GLU A 203 -4.32 -22.88 19.74
C GLU A 203 -5.79 -22.94 19.33
N ILE A 204 -6.09 -22.72 18.04
CA ILE A 204 -7.44 -22.83 17.49
C ILE A 204 -7.97 -24.26 17.61
N LEU A 205 -7.12 -25.25 17.34
CA LEU A 205 -7.50 -26.67 17.44
C LEU A 205 -7.82 -27.06 18.89
N ALA A 206 -7.02 -26.59 19.86
CA ALA A 206 -7.23 -26.85 21.28
C ALA A 206 -8.52 -26.23 21.83
N HIS A 207 -9.00 -25.15 21.21
CA HIS A 207 -10.20 -24.41 21.61
C HIS A 207 -11.33 -24.52 20.57
N ASP A 208 -11.36 -25.58 19.77
CA ASP A 208 -12.36 -25.75 18.71
C ASP A 208 -13.77 -26.03 19.27
N ASP A 209 -14.57 -24.97 19.37
CA ASP A 209 -15.95 -24.97 19.85
C ASP A 209 -17.00 -25.08 18.72
N ARG A 210 -16.56 -25.34 17.48
CA ARG A 210 -17.46 -25.40 16.32
C ARG A 210 -18.47 -26.54 16.47
N PRO A 211 -19.69 -26.39 15.92
CA PRO A 211 -20.71 -27.44 15.97
C PRO A 211 -20.19 -28.78 15.43
N GLU A 212 -20.66 -29.89 16.00
CA GLU A 212 -20.25 -31.26 15.64
C GLU A 212 -20.30 -31.51 14.11
N HIS A 213 -21.38 -31.09 13.45
CA HIS A 213 -21.54 -31.25 12.01
C HIS A 213 -20.52 -30.46 11.17
N VAL A 214 -19.86 -29.44 11.74
CA VAL A 214 -18.76 -28.69 11.12
C VAL A 214 -17.44 -29.42 11.36
N ARG A 215 -17.19 -29.87 12.59
CA ARG A 215 -15.98 -30.63 12.95
C ARG A 215 -15.85 -31.93 12.15
N GLN A 216 -16.98 -32.59 11.86
CA GLN A 216 -17.03 -33.78 10.99
C GLN A 216 -16.60 -33.52 9.54
N ARG A 217 -16.63 -32.26 9.07
CA ARG A 217 -16.16 -31.89 7.73
C ARG A 217 -14.64 -31.69 7.68
N GLY A 218 -13.99 -31.56 8.84
CA GLY A 218 -12.54 -31.43 8.94
C GLY A 218 -12.09 -30.49 10.08
N PRO A 219 -10.77 -30.49 10.33
CA PRO A 219 -10.16 -29.57 11.30
C PRO A 219 -10.38 -28.11 10.90
N PRO A 220 -10.16 -27.15 11.83
CA PRO A 220 -10.12 -25.74 11.48
C PRO A 220 -9.00 -25.48 10.46
N LYS A 221 -9.06 -24.32 9.81
CA LYS A 221 -8.05 -23.87 8.84
C LYS A 221 -7.71 -22.43 9.15
N VAL A 222 -6.46 -22.05 8.89
CA VAL A 222 -5.93 -20.70 9.07
C VAL A 222 -5.58 -20.13 7.70
N GLY A 223 -5.99 -18.90 7.42
CA GLY A 223 -5.49 -18.16 6.26
C GLY A 223 -4.17 -17.49 6.63
N THR A 224 -3.10 -17.70 5.87
CA THR A 224 -1.80 -17.08 6.13
C THR A 224 -1.05 -16.76 4.82
N LEU A 225 0.18 -16.27 4.96
CA LEU A 225 1.23 -16.31 3.94
C LEU A 225 2.44 -17.01 4.57
N SER A 226 3.40 -17.46 3.76
CA SER A 226 4.69 -17.88 4.28
C SER A 226 5.36 -16.70 5.00
N LYS A 227 6.22 -16.99 5.98
CA LYS A 227 7.03 -15.95 6.64
C LYS A 227 7.79 -15.10 5.62
N SER A 228 8.39 -15.72 4.60
CA SER A 228 9.12 -14.99 3.57
C SER A 228 8.27 -13.97 2.81
N GLU A 229 7.03 -14.33 2.46
CA GLU A 229 6.07 -13.42 1.82
C GLU A 229 5.57 -12.32 2.79
N TRP A 230 5.34 -12.67 4.06
CA TRP A 230 5.00 -11.69 5.09
C TRP A 230 6.12 -10.65 5.27
N GLU A 231 7.37 -11.08 5.31
CA GLU A 231 8.51 -10.17 5.39
C GLU A 231 8.59 -9.24 4.17
N ALA A 232 8.28 -9.73 2.96
CA ALA A 232 8.25 -8.90 1.76
C ALA A 232 7.12 -7.85 1.80
N THR A 233 5.90 -8.26 2.12
CA THR A 233 4.72 -7.37 2.08
C THR A 233 4.74 -6.31 3.18
N THR A 234 5.31 -6.62 4.35
CA THR A 234 5.37 -5.72 5.51
C THR A 234 6.35 -4.55 5.34
N ILE A 235 7.13 -4.55 4.26
CA ILE A 235 7.94 -3.39 3.85
C ILE A 235 7.03 -2.22 3.44
N TYR A 236 5.83 -2.48 2.94
CA TYR A 236 4.96 -1.45 2.41
C TYR A 236 4.06 -0.80 3.47
N CYS A 237 3.67 0.43 3.19
CA CYS A 237 2.60 1.13 3.89
C CYS A 237 1.57 1.68 2.91
N VAL A 238 0.32 1.76 3.37
CA VAL A 238 -0.74 2.55 2.72
C VAL A 238 -0.74 3.97 3.25
N PHE A 239 -1.18 4.91 2.42
CA PHE A 239 -1.46 6.27 2.86
C PHE A 239 -2.70 6.84 2.17
N ALA A 240 -3.34 7.80 2.84
CA ALA A 240 -4.42 8.59 2.28
C ALA A 240 -4.26 10.07 2.69
N PHE A 241 -4.27 10.96 1.69
CA PHE A 241 -4.37 12.39 1.87
C PHE A 241 -5.74 12.87 1.38
N GLN A 242 -6.26 13.95 1.98
CA GLN A 242 -7.48 14.61 1.53
C GLN A 242 -7.21 16.06 1.13
N LYS A 243 -7.83 16.50 0.04
CA LYS A 243 -7.78 17.88 -0.45
C LYS A 243 -8.64 18.78 0.44
N VAL A 244 -8.01 19.48 1.39
CA VAL A 244 -8.71 20.35 2.35
C VAL A 244 -8.71 21.83 1.96
N SER A 245 -7.86 22.24 1.02
CA SER A 245 -7.84 23.62 0.53
C SER A 245 -7.46 23.72 -0.95
N ASP A 246 -8.05 24.70 -1.63
CA ASP A 246 -7.67 25.14 -2.96
C ASP A 246 -6.75 26.36 -2.80
N LYS A 247 -5.45 26.16 -3.02
CA LYS A 247 -4.45 27.21 -2.84
C LYS A 247 -4.60 28.36 -3.83
N ALA A 248 -5.20 28.14 -4.99
CA ALA A 248 -5.39 29.19 -5.99
C ALA A 248 -6.58 30.08 -5.64
N THR A 249 -7.67 29.52 -5.11
CA THR A 249 -8.89 30.28 -4.80
C THR A 249 -9.06 30.61 -3.32
N GLY A 250 -8.22 30.07 -2.44
CA GLY A 250 -8.37 30.18 -0.98
C GLY A 250 -9.57 29.43 -0.39
N ARG A 251 -10.29 28.63 -1.19
CA ARG A 251 -11.46 27.88 -0.71
C ARG A 251 -11.00 26.73 0.17
N THR A 252 -11.74 26.45 1.24
CA THR A 252 -11.48 25.31 2.12
C THR A 252 -12.60 24.30 2.03
N TRP A 253 -12.24 23.03 2.16
CA TRP A 253 -13.21 21.96 2.31
C TRP A 253 -13.81 22.04 3.70
N LYS A 254 -15.14 22.13 3.76
CA LYS A 254 -15.90 21.92 4.99
C LYS A 254 -16.46 20.51 4.91
N PRO A 255 -16.15 19.61 5.86
CA PRO A 255 -16.94 18.40 6.02
C PRO A 255 -18.40 18.84 6.11
N HIS A 256 -19.33 18.15 5.45
CA HIS A 256 -20.72 18.35 5.80
C HIS A 256 -20.82 18.06 7.29
N SER A 257 -21.21 19.06 8.09
CA SER A 257 -21.63 18.82 9.45
C SER A 257 -22.63 17.66 9.39
N GLN A 258 -22.43 16.62 10.20
CA GLN A 258 -23.56 15.81 10.63
C GLN A 258 -24.44 16.74 11.48
N GLU A 259 -25.18 17.62 10.82
CA GLU A 259 -26.28 18.39 11.38
C GLU A 259 -27.56 17.73 10.85
N GLY A 260 -28.17 16.94 11.73
CA GLY A 260 -29.60 16.65 11.73
C GLY A 260 -30.09 15.60 10.73
N ASP A 261 -30.39 14.41 11.24
CA ASP A 261 -31.81 14.12 11.48
C ASP A 261 -31.94 13.43 12.84
N THR A 262 -32.62 14.16 13.73
CA THR A 262 -33.28 13.68 14.94
C THR A 262 -34.39 12.68 14.61
#